data_AF-A0A7S2XF37-F1
#
_entry.id   AF-A0A7S2XF37-F1
#
_cell.length_a   1.000
_cell.length_b   1.000
_cell.length_c   1.000
_cell.angle_alpha   90.00
_cell.angle_beta   90.00
_cell.angle_gamma   90.00
#
_symmetry.space_group_name_H-M   'P 1'
#
loop_
_entity.id
_entity.type
_entity.pdbx_description
1 polymer ?
#
loop_
_entity_poly.entity_id
_entity_poly.type
_entity_poly.pdbx_seq_one_letter_code
_entity_poly.pdbx_strand_id
1 'polypeptide(L)'
;GSATIVDGVPTLTYSVICGEVIVNAVPANLSDPYLVEWVKPDYNPILTRPNGTAGFRDPTEGFKGKDGLWRMVTGCDAGPCLFKSPDFVNWTKTDDYLFNSVDGTFYECPDFFQIPGSDNWMLKGSWHWQEWWILG
;
A
#
# COMPACT_ATOMS: atom_id res chain seq x y z
N GLY A 1 -4.80 -2.21 5.45
CA GLY A 1 -5.21 -1.17 4.47
C GLY A 1 -5.03 0.18 5.11
N SER A 2 -4.90 1.22 4.31
CA SER A 2 -4.44 2.55 4.75
C SER A 2 -5.18 3.67 4.01
N ALA A 3 -5.07 4.89 4.54
CA ALA A 3 -5.64 6.10 3.93
C ALA A 3 -4.55 6.88 3.20
N THR A 4 -4.90 7.55 2.11
CA THR A 4 -4.02 8.51 1.41
C THR A 4 -4.86 9.69 0.93
N ILE A 5 -4.35 10.91 1.05
CA ILE A 5 -4.99 12.09 0.46
C ILE A 5 -4.55 12.22 -1.00
N VAL A 6 -5.42 11.83 -1.91
CA VAL A 6 -5.16 11.84 -3.37
C VAL A 6 -5.86 13.05 -3.96
N ASP A 7 -5.08 14.04 -4.41
CA ASP A 7 -5.60 15.28 -5.01
C ASP A 7 -6.70 15.96 -4.16
N GLY A 8 -6.53 15.93 -2.83
CA GLY A 8 -7.47 16.50 -1.86
C GLY A 8 -8.60 15.57 -1.41
N VAL A 9 -8.66 14.35 -1.94
CA VAL A 9 -9.68 13.34 -1.63
C VAL A 9 -9.09 12.26 -0.71
N PRO A 10 -9.59 12.09 0.52
CA PRO A 10 -9.25 10.93 1.35
C PRO A 10 -9.65 9.64 0.62
N THR A 11 -8.69 8.75 0.40
CA THR A 11 -8.91 7.48 -0.30
C THR A 11 -8.45 6.34 0.59
N LEU A 12 -9.36 5.43 0.93
CA LEU A 12 -9.03 4.20 1.64
C LEU A 12 -8.63 3.13 0.64
N THR A 13 -7.43 2.61 0.79
CA THR A 13 -6.91 1.52 -0.04
C THR A 13 -6.77 0.27 0.83
N TYR A 14 -7.40 -0.83 0.44
CA TYR A 14 -7.45 -2.02 1.29
C TYR A 14 -7.63 -3.32 0.50
N SER A 15 -7.13 -4.40 1.08
CA SER A 15 -7.25 -5.74 0.52
C SER A 15 -8.59 -6.38 0.87
N VAL A 16 -9.17 -7.11 -0.08
CA VAL A 16 -10.38 -7.92 0.11
C VAL A 16 -10.15 -9.34 -0.41
N ILE A 17 -11.13 -10.24 -0.18
CA ILE A 17 -11.08 -11.64 -0.62
C ILE A 17 -9.77 -12.30 -0.16
N CYS A 18 -9.49 -12.20 1.15
CA CYS A 18 -8.30 -12.80 1.77
C CYS A 18 -6.95 -12.43 1.09
N GLY A 19 -6.85 -11.24 0.48
CA GLY A 19 -5.63 -10.80 -0.21
C GLY A 19 -5.55 -11.26 -1.66
N GLU A 20 -6.68 -11.43 -2.34
CA GLU A 20 -6.69 -11.67 -3.78
C GLU A 20 -6.73 -10.37 -4.59
N VAL A 21 -7.35 -9.31 -4.07
CA VAL A 21 -7.43 -8.01 -4.76
C VAL A 21 -7.33 -6.85 -3.78
N ILE A 22 -6.85 -5.72 -4.27
CA ILE A 22 -6.82 -4.43 -3.56
C ILE A 22 -7.80 -3.49 -4.25
N VAL A 23 -8.56 -2.76 -3.43
CA VAL A 23 -9.62 -1.85 -3.87
C VAL A 23 -9.48 -0.49 -3.18
N ASN A 24 -10.05 0.52 -3.83
CA ASN A 24 -10.23 1.86 -3.27
C ASN A 24 -11.67 2.07 -2.78
N ALA A 25 -11.82 2.86 -1.73
CA ALA A 25 -13.07 3.51 -1.36
C ALA A 25 -12.82 5.00 -1.13
N VAL A 26 -13.79 5.83 -1.51
CA VAL A 26 -13.76 7.29 -1.37
C VAL A 26 -15.02 7.79 -0.65
N PRO A 27 -14.98 8.94 0.04
CA PRO A 27 -16.15 9.49 0.70
C PRO A 27 -17.28 9.77 -0.29
N ALA A 28 -18.52 9.43 0.09
CA ALA A 28 -19.70 9.79 -0.69
C ALA A 28 -19.97 11.30 -0.67
N ASN A 29 -19.50 11.99 0.39
CA ASN A 29 -19.70 13.41 0.60
C ASN A 29 -18.46 14.04 1.28
N LEU A 30 -17.67 14.81 0.53
CA LEU A 30 -16.48 15.50 1.06
C LEU A 30 -16.80 16.69 1.97
N SER A 31 -18.04 17.18 1.97
CA SER A 31 -18.49 18.24 2.89
C SER A 31 -18.88 17.71 4.26
N ASP A 32 -19.00 16.39 4.43
CA ASP A 32 -19.20 15.78 5.75
C ASP A 32 -17.86 15.73 6.51
N PRO A 33 -17.69 16.49 7.60
CA PRO A 33 -16.43 16.51 8.35
C PRO A 33 -16.10 15.16 9.00
N TYR A 34 -17.05 14.24 9.10
CA TYR A 34 -16.86 12.92 9.69
C TYR A 34 -16.69 11.81 8.64
N LEU A 35 -16.92 12.11 7.36
CA LEU A 35 -16.82 11.16 6.24
C LEU A 35 -17.53 9.83 6.56
N VAL A 36 -18.80 9.89 6.94
CA VAL A 36 -19.54 8.71 7.44
C VAL A 36 -19.76 7.68 6.34
N GLU A 37 -20.16 8.15 5.16
CA GLU A 37 -20.53 7.29 4.03
C GLU A 37 -19.37 7.17 3.03
N TRP A 38 -19.07 5.93 2.61
CA TRP A 38 -18.00 5.62 1.66
C TRP A 38 -18.55 4.81 0.49
N VAL A 39 -18.07 5.12 -0.72
CA VAL A 39 -18.43 4.42 -1.95
C VAL A 39 -17.20 3.75 -2.55
N LYS A 40 -17.42 2.61 -3.20
CA LYS A 40 -16.40 1.92 -4.00
C LYS A 40 -16.55 2.37 -5.45
N PRO A 41 -15.53 2.98 -6.06
CA PRO A 41 -15.59 3.31 -7.48
C PRO A 41 -15.67 2.07 -8.38
N ASP A 42 -16.27 2.23 -9.55
CA ASP A 42 -16.49 1.15 -10.53
C ASP A 42 -15.20 0.63 -11.18
N TYR A 43 -14.10 1.38 -11.10
CA TYR A 43 -12.80 0.97 -11.63
C TYR A 43 -12.12 -0.12 -10.79
N ASN A 44 -12.67 -0.48 -9.62
CA ASN A 44 -12.12 -1.54 -8.79
C ASN A 44 -12.21 -2.91 -9.48
N PRO A 45 -11.26 -3.83 -9.23
CA PRO A 45 -10.10 -3.68 -8.34
C PRO A 45 -8.96 -2.90 -8.99
N ILE A 46 -8.19 -2.17 -8.17
CA ILE A 46 -7.01 -1.42 -8.65
C ILE A 46 -5.76 -2.30 -8.77
N LEU A 47 -5.72 -3.42 -8.06
CA LEU A 47 -4.70 -4.46 -8.19
C LEU A 47 -5.33 -5.83 -7.96
N THR A 48 -4.91 -6.79 -8.78
CA THR A 48 -5.16 -8.21 -8.58
C THR A 48 -3.85 -8.89 -8.19
N ARG A 49 -3.93 -9.85 -7.27
CA ARG A 49 -2.79 -10.62 -6.80
C ARG A 49 -2.02 -11.19 -7.99
N PRO A 50 -0.73 -10.85 -8.16
CA PRO A 50 0.10 -11.43 -9.20
C PRO A 50 0.18 -12.96 -9.04
N ASN A 51 0.22 -13.68 -10.15
CA ASN A 51 0.34 -15.15 -10.13
C ASN A 51 1.55 -15.59 -9.31
N GLY A 52 1.37 -16.61 -8.47
CA GLY A 52 2.42 -17.16 -7.63
C GLY A 52 2.82 -16.31 -6.42
N THR A 53 2.13 -15.19 -6.14
CA THR A 53 2.37 -14.43 -4.90
C THR A 53 1.46 -14.90 -3.77
N ALA A 54 2.04 -15.26 -2.62
CA ALA A 54 1.30 -15.43 -1.38
C ALA A 54 1.15 -14.11 -0.63
N GLY A 55 0.20 -14.05 0.29
CA GLY A 55 0.07 -12.93 1.22
C GLY A 55 -0.27 -11.57 0.59
N PHE A 56 -0.71 -11.43 -0.65
CA PHE A 56 -0.91 -10.11 -1.27
C PHE A 56 -2.01 -9.24 -0.60
N ARG A 57 -1.66 -8.51 0.46
CA ARG A 57 -2.58 -7.72 1.28
C ARG A 57 -1.86 -6.57 1.98
N ASP A 58 -2.66 -5.78 2.68
CA ASP A 58 -2.22 -4.69 3.54
C ASP A 58 -1.42 -3.60 2.80
N PRO A 59 -2.06 -2.90 1.83
CA PRO A 59 -1.44 -1.74 1.19
C PRO A 59 -1.15 -0.63 2.22
N THR A 60 0.02 0.01 2.09
CA THR A 60 0.46 1.17 2.86
C THR A 60 -0.27 2.44 2.45
N GLU A 61 -0.04 3.52 3.21
CA GLU A 61 -0.24 4.87 2.66
C GLU A 61 0.60 5.03 1.40
N GLY A 62 0.01 5.67 0.38
CA GLY A 62 0.70 6.00 -0.85
C GLY A 62 1.44 7.34 -0.73
N PHE A 63 2.61 7.43 -1.36
CA PHE A 63 3.41 8.66 -1.39
C PHE A 63 3.85 9.00 -2.81
N LYS A 64 4.04 10.28 -3.10
CA LYS A 64 4.45 10.75 -4.42
C LYS A 64 5.97 10.94 -4.45
N GLY A 65 6.64 10.28 -5.38
CA GLY A 65 8.08 10.44 -5.56
C GLY A 65 8.44 11.73 -6.28
N LYS A 66 9.74 12.04 -6.34
CA LYS A 66 10.29 13.20 -7.06
C LYS A 66 10.01 13.15 -8.58
N ASP A 67 9.75 11.97 -9.12
CA ASP A 67 9.34 11.73 -10.51
C ASP A 67 7.85 11.97 -10.76
N GLY A 68 7.09 12.38 -9.74
CA GLY A 68 5.66 12.64 -9.84
C GLY A 68 4.78 11.39 -9.83
N LEU A 69 5.35 10.19 -9.71
CA LEU A 69 4.60 8.95 -9.63
C LEU A 69 4.25 8.61 -8.18
N TRP A 70 3.02 8.14 -7.98
CA TRP A 70 2.60 7.51 -6.73
C TRP A 70 3.33 6.19 -6.52
N ARG A 71 3.59 5.88 -5.25
CA ARG A 71 4.20 4.64 -4.78
C ARG A 71 3.36 4.09 -3.64
N MET A 72 3.19 2.78 -3.63
CA MET A 72 2.50 2.05 -2.57
C MET A 72 3.24 0.75 -2.34
N VAL A 73 3.39 0.40 -1.06
CA VAL A 73 3.93 -0.89 -0.67
C VAL A 73 2.76 -1.76 -0.24
N THR A 74 2.79 -3.02 -0.61
CA THR A 74 1.87 -4.02 -0.09
C THR A 74 2.70 -5.25 0.18
N GLY A 75 2.31 -6.03 1.18
CA GLY A 75 3.06 -7.24 1.40
C GLY A 75 2.91 -8.19 0.19
N CYS A 76 3.89 -9.08 0.03
CA CYS A 76 4.02 -10.00 -1.10
C CYS A 76 4.84 -11.20 -0.63
N ASP A 77 4.57 -12.39 -1.16
CA ASP A 77 5.31 -13.67 -0.99
C ASP A 77 6.58 -13.61 -0.12
N ALA A 78 7.71 -13.18 -0.70
CA ALA A 78 9.03 -13.15 -0.06
C ALA A 78 9.41 -11.79 0.56
N GLY A 79 8.48 -10.85 0.66
CA GLY A 79 8.71 -9.51 1.21
C GLY A 79 7.82 -8.43 0.57
N PRO A 80 7.84 -7.20 1.08
CA PRO A 80 7.01 -6.11 0.57
C PRO A 80 7.29 -5.80 -0.91
N CYS A 81 6.23 -5.83 -1.72
CA CYS A 81 6.23 -5.44 -3.13
C CYS A 81 5.95 -3.94 -3.26
N LEU A 82 6.76 -3.23 -4.04
CA LEU A 82 6.53 -1.85 -4.40
C LEU A 82 5.72 -1.77 -5.71
N PHE A 83 4.76 -0.86 -5.72
CA PHE A 83 3.94 -0.53 -6.88
C PHE A 83 4.09 0.95 -7.20
N LYS A 84 4.01 1.29 -8.48
CA LYS A 84 3.98 2.67 -8.99
C LYS A 84 2.69 2.95 -9.75
N SER A 85 2.19 4.17 -9.68
CA SER A 85 1.02 4.61 -10.43
C SER A 85 1.12 6.07 -10.86
N PRO A 86 0.66 6.43 -12.06
CA PRO A 86 0.54 7.83 -12.46
C PRO A 86 -0.69 8.53 -11.87
N ASP A 87 -1.74 7.78 -11.50
CA ASP A 87 -3.10 8.30 -11.26
C ASP A 87 -3.79 7.70 -10.02
N PHE A 88 -3.08 6.89 -9.23
CA PHE A 88 -3.59 6.17 -8.06
C PHE A 88 -4.62 5.07 -8.36
N VAL A 89 -4.88 4.77 -9.64
CA VAL A 89 -5.83 3.76 -10.10
C VAL A 89 -5.10 2.65 -10.85
N ASN A 90 -4.25 3.01 -11.80
CA ASN A 90 -3.49 2.10 -12.62
C ASN A 90 -2.11 1.85 -11.99
N TRP A 91 -1.94 0.68 -11.39
CA TRP A 91 -0.73 0.32 -10.66
C TRP A 91 0.12 -0.71 -11.41
N THR A 92 1.44 -0.52 -11.37
CA THR A 92 2.40 -1.47 -11.93
C THR A 92 3.40 -1.87 -10.84
N LYS A 93 3.58 -3.18 -10.66
CA LYS A 93 4.60 -3.72 -9.75
C LYS A 93 5.99 -3.34 -10.27
N THR A 94 6.88 -2.91 -9.38
CA THR A 94 8.30 -2.76 -9.73
C THR A 94 9.00 -4.12 -9.65
N ASP A 95 10.00 -4.35 -10.51
CA ASP A 95 10.63 -5.67 -10.66
C ASP A 95 11.25 -6.24 -9.36
N ASP A 96 11.64 -5.36 -8.43
CA ASP A 96 12.30 -5.73 -7.18
C ASP A 96 11.37 -5.62 -5.95
N TYR A 97 11.59 -6.51 -4.98
CA TYR A 97 11.12 -6.32 -3.61
C TYR A 97 11.90 -5.18 -2.96
N LEU A 98 11.24 -4.36 -2.14
CA LEU A 98 11.96 -3.33 -1.36
C LEU A 98 12.90 -3.94 -0.34
N PHE A 99 12.55 -5.12 0.13
CA PHE A 99 13.32 -5.89 1.10
C PHE A 99 12.99 -7.37 0.91
N ASN A 100 14.01 -8.21 0.85
CA ASN A 100 13.84 -9.65 0.93
C ASN A 100 13.73 -10.04 2.40
N SER A 101 12.63 -10.67 2.78
CA SER A 101 12.47 -11.24 4.11
C SER A 101 13.62 -12.18 4.45
N VAL A 102 14.05 -12.17 5.71
CA VAL A 102 15.21 -12.92 6.20
C VAL A 102 14.99 -14.44 6.09
N ASP A 103 13.74 -14.88 6.07
CA ASP A 103 13.32 -16.27 6.08
C ASP A 103 12.40 -16.65 4.91
N GLY A 104 12.26 -15.78 3.90
CA GLY A 104 11.35 -16.00 2.77
C GLY A 104 9.88 -15.88 3.13
N THR A 105 9.53 -15.25 4.26
CA THR A 105 8.14 -15.06 4.68
C THR A 105 7.60 -13.66 4.42
N PHE A 106 6.27 -13.60 4.33
CA PHE A 106 5.53 -12.37 4.11
C PHE A 106 5.38 -11.55 5.41
N TYR A 107 5.55 -10.22 5.34
CA TYR A 107 5.25 -9.30 6.44
C TYR A 107 3.81 -8.75 6.36
N GLU A 108 3.04 -8.91 7.43
CA GLU A 108 1.72 -8.29 7.61
C GLU A 108 1.83 -6.81 7.92
N CYS A 109 0.83 -6.04 7.48
CA CYS A 109 0.74 -4.60 7.76
C CYS A 109 2.08 -3.85 7.59
N PRO A 110 2.68 -3.89 6.39
CA PRO A 110 3.84 -3.07 6.12
C PRO A 110 3.51 -1.60 6.37
N ASP A 111 4.53 -0.83 6.73
CA ASP A 111 4.48 0.62 6.77
C ASP A 111 5.79 1.19 6.21
N PHE A 112 5.70 2.26 5.43
CA PHE A 112 6.85 2.81 4.69
C PHE A 112 6.81 4.33 4.66
N PHE A 113 7.74 4.97 5.37
CA PHE A 113 7.75 6.42 5.55
C PHE A 113 9.17 6.98 5.66
N GLN A 114 9.34 8.24 5.26
CA GLN A 114 10.60 8.95 5.38
C GLN A 114 10.83 9.41 6.83
N ILE A 115 12.07 9.31 7.31
CA ILE A 115 12.45 9.87 8.61
C ILE A 115 12.67 11.39 8.47
N PRO A 116 11.91 12.22 9.22
CA PRO A 116 12.03 13.68 9.12
C PRO A 116 13.45 14.18 9.35
N GLY A 117 13.91 15.10 8.48
CA GLY A 117 15.25 15.68 8.57
C GLY A 117 16.38 14.78 8.06
N SER A 118 16.06 13.70 7.35
CA SER A 118 17.05 12.81 6.73
C SER A 118 16.61 12.32 5.35
N ASP A 119 17.56 11.76 4.59
CA ASP A 119 17.26 11.02 3.35
C ASP A 119 16.85 9.56 3.61
N ASN A 120 16.77 9.16 4.88
CA ASN A 120 16.49 7.77 5.26
C ASN A 120 14.99 7.46 5.22
N TRP A 121 14.69 6.22 4.87
CA TRP A 121 13.35 5.64 4.86
C TRP A 121 13.27 4.47 5.83
N MET A 122 12.15 4.40 6.55
CA MET A 122 11.80 3.29 7.42
C MET A 122 10.84 2.38 6.68
N LEU A 123 11.15 1.09 6.63
CA LEU A 123 10.21 0.02 6.33
C LEU A 123 9.97 -0.78 7.60
N LYS A 124 8.72 -0.87 8.02
CA LYS A 124 8.26 -1.68 9.17
C LYS A 124 7.31 -2.76 8.67
N GLY A 125 7.28 -3.91 9.32
CA GLY A 125 6.30 -4.97 9.07
C GLY A 125 6.11 -5.87 10.28
N SER A 126 4.94 -6.49 10.38
CA SER A 126 4.56 -7.37 11.48
C SER A 126 4.65 -8.84 11.08
N TRP A 127 5.18 -9.69 11.96
CA TRP A 127 5.24 -11.12 11.75
C TRP A 127 5.31 -11.89 13.08
N HIS A 128 4.48 -12.93 13.25
CA HIS A 128 4.38 -13.73 14.48
C HIS A 128 4.33 -12.90 15.78
N TRP A 129 3.47 -11.87 15.82
CA TRP A 129 3.31 -11.00 16.99
C TRP A 129 4.56 -10.19 17.36
N GLN A 130 5.54 -10.13 16.45
CA GLN A 130 6.72 -9.29 16.55
C GLN A 130 6.73 -8.25 15.44
N GLU A 131 7.51 -7.19 15.66
CA GLU A 131 7.70 -6.11 14.72
C GLU A 131 9.12 -6.16 14.17
N TRP A 132 9.22 -6.00 12.86
CA TRP A 132 10.46 -5.97 12.12
C TRP A 132 10.58 -4.64 11.43
N TRP A 133 11.80 -4.11 11.36
CA TRP A 133 12.04 -2.85 10.68
C TRP A 133 13.45 -2.77 10.11
N ILE A 134 13.58 -2.01 9.03
CA ILE A 134 14.85 -1.66 8.40
C ILE A 134 14.87 -0.16 8.10
N LEU A 135 16.02 0.45 8.36
CA LEU A 135 16.33 1.83 8.01
C LEU A 135 17.32 1.79 6.85
N GLY A 136 17.02 2.51 5.77
CA GLY A 136 17.87 2.62 4.58
C GLY A 136 17.86 4.00 3.97
#